data_AF-A0A2M6GHD7-F1
#
_entry.id   AF-A0A2M6GHD7-F1
#
_cell.length_a   1.000
_cell.length_b   1.000
_cell.length_c   1.000
_cell.angle_alpha   90.00
_cell.angle_beta   90.00
_cell.angle_gamma   90.00
#
_symmetry.space_group_name_H-M   'P 1'
#
loop_
_entity.id
_entity.type
_entity.pdbx_description
1 polymer ?
#
loop_
_entity_poly.entity_id
_entity_poly.type
_entity_poly.pdbx_seq_one_letter_code
_entity_poly.pdbx_strand_id
1 'polypeptide(L)'
;MMARCMTNEKQGRVIFYGAMVTEGVLALIWAAISMSFFGGVKELNEVMTQQSGNAAYIVNEISNSLLGKVGGVLAVLGVVAAPITSGDTAFRSARLIVADFLKLNQTSFRNRFLICIPLFAAGLALTFVDFGVVWRYFAWTNQTLATIVLWMVTAYLIQEKKLFWVSLVPAVFMTAVATAYILVAPEGFGLPVTIAYTAGLLVALLLLIFTLLKVYQTKQKQNPALKAV
;
A
#
# COMPACT_ATOMS: atom_id res chain seq x y z
N MET A 1 6.56 -0.64 -12.23
CA MET A 1 6.90 -1.87 -13.00
C MET A 1 5.74 -2.30 -13.90
N MET A 2 4.51 -2.40 -13.41
CA MET A 2 3.30 -2.71 -14.22
C MET A 2 3.09 -1.78 -15.43
N ALA A 3 3.32 -0.47 -15.26
CA ALA A 3 3.18 0.50 -16.36
C ALA A 3 4.12 0.23 -17.55
N ARG A 4 5.26 -0.45 -17.35
CA ARG A 4 6.20 -0.82 -18.43
C ARG A 4 5.77 -2.07 -19.20
N CYS A 5 4.82 -2.84 -18.67
CA CYS A 5 4.27 -4.02 -19.32
C CYS A 5 2.95 -3.72 -20.06
N MET A 6 2.46 -2.48 -19.98
CA MET A 6 1.27 -2.04 -20.69
C MET A 6 1.64 -1.57 -22.09
N THR A 7 0.96 -2.08 -23.11
CA THR A 7 1.18 -1.67 -24.50
C THR A 7 0.36 -0.44 -24.87
N ASN A 8 -0.72 -0.16 -24.13
CA ASN A 8 -1.60 0.98 -24.37
C ASN A 8 -2.17 1.53 -23.06
N GLU A 9 -2.17 2.85 -22.90
CA GLU A 9 -2.77 3.53 -21.74
C GLU A 9 -4.26 3.23 -21.55
N LYS A 10 -4.99 2.92 -22.65
CA LYS A 10 -6.39 2.48 -22.60
C LYS A 10 -6.59 1.21 -21.76
N GLN A 11 -5.56 0.37 -21.64
CA GLN A 11 -5.60 -0.84 -20.81
C GLN A 11 -5.55 -0.51 -19.31
N GLY A 12 -5.17 0.72 -18.94
CA GLY A 12 -4.97 1.11 -17.54
C GLY A 12 -6.22 0.93 -16.70
N ARG A 13 -7.39 1.33 -17.22
CA ARG A 13 -8.66 1.12 -16.49
C ARG A 13 -8.89 -0.36 -16.21
N VAL A 14 -8.84 -1.22 -17.24
CA VAL A 14 -9.12 -2.65 -17.07
C VAL A 14 -8.10 -3.33 -16.15
N ILE A 15 -6.81 -3.02 -16.32
CA ILE A 15 -5.75 -3.66 -15.53
C ILE A 15 -5.82 -3.21 -14.06
N PHE A 16 -5.82 -1.91 -13.78
CA PHE A 16 -5.78 -1.42 -12.40
C PHE A 16 -7.12 -1.57 -11.67
N TYR A 17 -8.22 -1.19 -12.32
CA TYR A 17 -9.55 -1.32 -11.71
C TYR A 17 -9.98 -2.78 -11.63
N GLY A 18 -9.75 -3.56 -12.70
CA GLY A 18 -10.08 -4.98 -12.72
C GLY A 18 -9.27 -5.78 -11.69
N ALA A 19 -7.98 -5.48 -11.50
CA ALA A 19 -7.18 -6.10 -10.45
C ALA A 19 -7.75 -5.79 -9.06
N MET A 20 -8.01 -4.51 -8.75
CA MET A 20 -8.56 -4.11 -7.44
C MET A 20 -9.91 -4.75 -7.14
N VAL A 21 -10.82 -4.81 -8.12
CA VAL A 21 -12.12 -5.48 -7.97
C VAL A 21 -11.93 -6.98 -7.75
N THR A 22 -11.05 -7.63 -8.52
CA THR A 22 -10.80 -9.07 -8.40
C THR A 22 -10.19 -9.42 -7.05
N GLU A 23 -9.20 -8.66 -6.58
CA GLU A 23 -8.61 -8.82 -5.24
C GLU A 23 -9.67 -8.64 -4.14
N GLY A 24 -10.53 -7.62 -4.27
CA GLY A 24 -11.64 -7.40 -3.34
C GLY A 24 -12.63 -8.56 -3.29
N VAL A 25 -13.03 -9.10 -4.45
CA VAL A 25 -13.93 -10.25 -4.52
C VAL A 25 -13.29 -11.49 -3.88
N LEU A 26 -12.02 -11.77 -4.19
CA LEU A 26 -11.29 -12.90 -3.59
C LEU A 26 -11.19 -12.77 -2.06
N ALA A 27 -10.93 -11.56 -1.55
CA ALA A 27 -10.89 -11.28 -0.12
C ALA A 27 -12.25 -11.51 0.55
N LEU A 28 -13.35 -11.07 -0.09
CA LEU A 28 -14.70 -11.26 0.42
C LEU A 28 -15.10 -12.74 0.44
N ILE A 29 -14.73 -13.52 -0.58
CA ILE A 29 -14.96 -14.98 -0.60
C ILE A 29 -14.26 -15.64 0.57
N TRP A 30 -12.97 -15.33 0.80
CA TRP A 30 -12.22 -15.89 1.92
C TRP A 30 -12.77 -15.47 3.29
N ALA A 31 -13.19 -14.22 3.43
CA ALA A 31 -13.85 -13.75 4.63
C ALA A 31 -15.15 -14.53 4.89
N ALA A 32 -15.99 -14.71 3.87
CA ALA A 32 -17.24 -15.44 3.97
C ALA A 32 -17.03 -16.92 4.34
N ILE A 33 -16.07 -17.60 3.68
CA ILE A 33 -15.73 -18.99 3.99
C ILE A 33 -15.23 -19.10 5.43
N SER A 34 -14.33 -18.21 5.86
CA SER A 34 -13.78 -18.25 7.21
C SER A 34 -14.86 -18.04 8.27
N MET A 35 -15.71 -17.02 8.11
CA MET A 35 -16.80 -16.75 9.05
C MET A 35 -17.83 -17.90 9.07
N SER A 36 -18.16 -18.48 7.92
CA SER A 36 -19.09 -19.61 7.84
C SER A 36 -18.53 -20.90 8.42
N PHE A 37 -17.22 -21.14 8.29
CA PHE A 37 -16.56 -22.35 8.79
C PHE A 37 -16.41 -22.33 10.31
N PHE A 38 -15.99 -21.20 10.88
CA PHE A 38 -15.76 -21.08 12.33
C PHE A 38 -17.02 -20.72 13.13
N GLY A 39 -18.17 -20.50 12.48
CA GLY A 39 -19.44 -20.27 13.16
C GLY A 39 -19.80 -18.80 13.41
N GLY A 40 -18.99 -17.86 12.94
CA GLY A 40 -19.25 -16.44 13.06
C GLY A 40 -17.98 -15.58 13.13
N VAL A 41 -18.17 -14.27 13.24
CA VAL A 41 -17.07 -13.29 13.36
C VAL A 41 -16.35 -13.43 14.70
N LYS A 42 -17.10 -13.72 15.77
CA LYS A 42 -16.56 -13.78 17.13
C LYS A 42 -15.65 -15.00 17.29
N GLU A 43 -16.13 -16.14 16.86
CA GLU A 43 -15.45 -17.43 16.90
C GLU A 43 -14.20 -17.41 16.01
N LEU A 44 -14.29 -16.81 14.82
CA LEU A 44 -13.14 -16.58 13.95
C LEU A 44 -12.07 -15.72 14.64
N ASN A 45 -12.46 -14.66 15.34
CA ASN A 45 -11.54 -13.79 16.06
C ASN A 45 -10.88 -14.50 17.25
N GLU A 46 -11.62 -15.35 17.97
CA GLU A 46 -11.08 -16.20 19.04
C GLU A 46 -10.01 -17.14 18.49
N VAL A 47 -10.28 -17.84 17.38
CA VAL A 47 -9.30 -18.71 16.71
C VAL A 47 -8.09 -17.92 16.22
N MET A 48 -8.29 -16.73 15.65
CA MET A 48 -7.18 -15.89 15.22
C MET A 48 -6.30 -15.43 16.38
N THR A 49 -6.90 -15.09 17.52
CA THR A 49 -6.16 -14.68 18.72
C THR A 49 -5.37 -15.85 19.29
N GLN A 50 -5.95 -17.06 19.34
CA GLN A 50 -5.26 -18.27 19.77
C GLN A 50 -4.06 -18.62 18.90
N GLN A 51 -4.15 -18.34 17.60
CA GLN A 51 -3.10 -18.63 16.62
C GLN A 51 -2.17 -17.42 16.37
N SER A 52 -2.15 -16.43 17.27
CA SER A 52 -1.31 -15.23 17.17
C SER A 52 -1.45 -14.47 15.84
N GLY A 53 -2.65 -14.47 15.25
CA GLY A 53 -2.93 -13.81 13.97
C GLY A 53 -2.43 -14.56 12.73
N ASN A 54 -2.08 -15.85 12.86
CA ASN A 54 -1.58 -16.64 11.74
C ASN A 54 -2.69 -17.01 10.74
N ALA A 55 -2.89 -16.18 9.73
CA ALA A 55 -3.88 -16.43 8.66
C ALA A 55 -3.61 -17.72 7.86
N ALA A 56 -2.34 -18.18 7.75
CA ALA A 56 -2.02 -19.40 7.02
C ALA A 56 -2.56 -20.66 7.72
N TYR A 57 -2.67 -20.64 9.05
CA TYR A 57 -3.31 -21.71 9.81
C TYR A 57 -4.77 -21.88 9.41
N ILE A 58 -5.53 -20.79 9.31
CA ILE A 58 -6.94 -20.82 8.90
C ILE A 58 -7.10 -21.44 7.52
N VAL A 59 -6.24 -21.05 6.58
CA VAL A 59 -6.30 -21.59 5.23
C VAL A 59 -6.01 -23.09 5.24
N ASN A 60 -5.04 -23.54 6.04
CA ASN A 60 -4.71 -24.96 6.15
C ASN A 60 -5.86 -25.78 6.74
N GLU A 61 -6.45 -25.29 7.84
CA GLU A 61 -7.55 -25.96 8.54
C GLU A 61 -8.79 -26.08 7.64
N ILE A 62 -9.20 -24.97 7.01
CA ILE A 62 -10.34 -24.97 6.07
C ILE A 62 -10.05 -25.90 4.89
N SER A 63 -8.84 -25.86 4.33
CA SER A 63 -8.53 -26.63 3.13
C SER A 63 -8.50 -28.14 3.36
N ASN A 64 -7.96 -28.57 4.51
CA ASN A 64 -7.93 -29.98 4.88
C ASN A 64 -9.31 -30.51 5.28
N SER A 65 -10.12 -29.68 5.95
CA SER A 65 -11.45 -30.06 6.43
C SER A 65 -12.52 -30.05 5.32
N LEU A 66 -12.61 -28.98 4.51
CA LEU A 66 -13.64 -28.86 3.48
C LEU A 66 -13.30 -29.59 2.17
N LEU A 67 -12.06 -29.49 1.69
CA LEU A 67 -11.70 -30.04 0.38
C LEU A 67 -11.03 -31.43 0.44
N GLY A 68 -10.80 -31.96 1.64
CA GLY A 68 -10.10 -33.21 1.86
C GLY A 68 -8.66 -33.18 1.36
N LYS A 69 -8.03 -34.36 1.25
CA LYS A 69 -6.58 -34.48 0.97
C LYS A 69 -6.15 -33.84 -0.36
N VAL A 70 -6.99 -33.93 -1.40
CA VAL A 70 -6.63 -33.42 -2.74
C VAL A 70 -6.71 -31.89 -2.79
N GLY A 71 -7.75 -31.28 -2.24
CA GLY A 71 -7.85 -29.82 -2.19
C GLY A 71 -6.94 -29.19 -1.15
N GLY A 72 -6.62 -29.89 -0.06
CA GLY A 72 -5.58 -29.48 0.90
C GLY A 72 -4.21 -29.32 0.25
N VAL A 73 -3.79 -30.28 -0.59
CA VAL A 73 -2.52 -30.20 -1.34
C VAL A 73 -2.52 -29.02 -2.31
N LEU A 74 -3.61 -28.82 -3.06
CA LEU A 74 -3.72 -27.69 -4.01
C LEU A 74 -3.70 -26.33 -3.28
N ALA A 75 -4.37 -26.21 -2.14
CA ALA A 75 -4.39 -25.00 -1.35
C ALA A 75 -3.01 -24.68 -0.76
N VAL A 76 -2.30 -25.68 -0.23
CA VAL A 76 -0.92 -25.50 0.28
C VAL A 76 0.03 -25.08 -0.84
N LEU A 77 -0.07 -25.70 -2.03
CA LEU A 77 0.72 -25.29 -3.18
C LEU A 77 0.47 -23.82 -3.57
N GLY A 78 -0.79 -23.36 -3.55
CA GLY A 78 -1.12 -21.95 -3.79
C GLY A 78 -0.57 -21.01 -2.72
N VAL A 79 -0.79 -21.34 -1.44
CA VAL A 79 -0.37 -20.54 -0.28
C VAL A 79 1.15 -20.47 -0.17
N VAL A 80 1.89 -21.49 -0.61
CA VAL A 80 3.36 -21.49 -0.55
C VAL A 80 3.98 -20.90 -1.82
N ALA A 81 3.47 -21.24 -3.00
CA ALA A 81 4.08 -20.78 -4.26
C ALA A 81 3.85 -19.28 -4.52
N ALA A 82 2.68 -18.74 -4.18
CA ALA A 82 2.36 -17.34 -4.46
C ALA A 82 3.24 -16.34 -3.66
N PRO A 83 3.51 -16.55 -2.35
CA PRO A 83 4.45 -15.72 -1.61
C PRO A 83 5.91 -15.87 -2.08
N ILE A 84 6.34 -17.07 -2.50
CA ILE A 84 7.70 -17.26 -3.01
C ILE A 84 7.92 -16.46 -4.30
N THR A 85 6.99 -16.57 -5.25
CA THR A 85 7.09 -15.86 -6.55
C THR A 85 6.96 -14.35 -6.39
N SER A 86 6.06 -13.89 -5.52
CA SER A 86 5.90 -12.48 -5.17
C SER A 86 7.12 -11.94 -4.41
N GLY A 87 7.68 -12.74 -3.50
CA GLY A 87 8.88 -12.43 -2.73
C GLY A 87 10.10 -12.26 -3.62
N ASP A 88 10.37 -13.20 -4.54
CA ASP A 88 11.46 -13.07 -5.50
C ASP A 88 11.32 -11.79 -6.35
N THR A 89 10.09 -11.52 -6.80
CA THR A 89 9.77 -10.29 -7.53
C THR A 89 10.05 -9.03 -6.68
N ALA A 90 9.74 -9.05 -5.39
CA ALA A 90 10.01 -7.96 -4.46
C ALA A 90 11.52 -7.76 -4.23
N PHE A 91 12.27 -8.82 -3.95
CA PHE A 91 13.73 -8.77 -3.77
C PHE A 91 14.44 -8.26 -5.04
N ARG A 92 13.99 -8.72 -6.21
CA ARG A 92 14.50 -8.26 -7.50
C ARG A 92 14.23 -6.76 -7.69
N SER A 93 13.02 -6.30 -7.38
CA SER A 93 12.62 -4.90 -7.50
C SER A 93 13.41 -4.01 -6.53
N ALA A 94 13.53 -4.41 -5.28
CA ALA A 94 14.28 -3.70 -4.25
C ALA A 94 15.77 -3.57 -4.61
N ARG A 95 16.38 -4.65 -5.12
CA ARG A 95 17.77 -4.59 -5.61
C ARG A 95 17.95 -3.56 -6.72
N LEU A 96 17.05 -3.50 -7.69
CA LEU A 96 17.14 -2.54 -8.79
C LEU A 96 17.00 -1.10 -8.28
N ILE A 97 16.06 -0.86 -7.34
CA ILE A 97 15.88 0.45 -6.71
C ILE A 97 17.16 0.89 -5.98
N VAL A 98 17.74 0.01 -5.14
CA VAL A 98 18.98 0.30 -4.41
C VAL A 98 20.15 0.55 -5.36
N ALA A 99 20.25 -0.24 -6.44
CA ALA A 99 21.26 -0.05 -7.46
C ALA A 99 21.17 1.31 -8.15
N ASP A 100 19.95 1.75 -8.48
CA ASP A 100 19.71 3.05 -9.10
C ASP A 100 20.08 4.20 -8.14
N PHE A 101 19.73 4.08 -6.84
CA PHE A 101 20.12 5.07 -5.82
C PHE A 101 21.65 5.16 -5.63
N LEU A 102 22.33 4.01 -5.61
CA LEU A 102 23.80 3.96 -5.47
C LEU A 102 24.53 4.19 -6.79
N LYS A 103 23.81 4.37 -7.91
CA LYS A 103 24.35 4.46 -9.28
C LYS A 103 25.32 3.31 -9.61
N LEU A 104 25.03 2.11 -9.12
CA LEU A 104 25.86 0.93 -9.31
C LEU A 104 25.38 0.12 -10.52
N ASN A 105 26.27 -0.09 -11.49
CA ASN A 105 25.98 -0.92 -12.66
C ASN A 105 25.75 -2.39 -12.24
N GLN A 106 24.55 -2.91 -12.53
CA GLN A 106 24.10 -4.28 -12.21
C GLN A 106 24.59 -5.36 -13.21
N THR A 107 25.49 -5.01 -14.13
CA THR A 107 26.05 -5.93 -15.13
C THR A 107 27.06 -6.90 -14.50
N SER A 108 27.87 -6.42 -13.56
CA SER A 108 28.87 -7.24 -12.85
C SER A 108 28.25 -8.09 -11.74
N PHE A 109 28.62 -9.37 -11.71
CA PHE A 109 28.18 -10.32 -10.67
C PHE A 109 28.52 -9.83 -9.26
N ARG A 110 29.69 -9.22 -9.05
CA ARG A 110 30.12 -8.70 -7.73
C ARG A 110 29.19 -7.63 -7.19
N ASN A 111 28.75 -6.70 -8.04
CA ASN A 111 27.84 -5.62 -7.67
C ASN A 111 26.44 -6.13 -7.31
N ARG A 112 26.04 -7.30 -7.87
CA ARG A 112 24.78 -7.95 -7.52
C ARG A 112 24.83 -8.50 -6.10
N PHE A 113 25.88 -9.24 -5.74
CA PHE A 113 26.01 -9.80 -4.39
C PHE A 113 26.16 -8.74 -3.31
N LEU A 114 26.86 -7.64 -3.62
CA LEU A 114 27.03 -6.54 -2.68
C LEU A 114 25.70 -5.91 -2.24
N ILE A 115 24.67 -5.93 -3.08
CA ILE A 115 23.32 -5.46 -2.73
C ILE A 115 22.43 -6.61 -2.27
N CYS A 116 22.50 -7.78 -2.91
CA CYS A 116 21.68 -8.95 -2.57
C CYS A 116 21.93 -9.45 -1.15
N ILE A 117 23.19 -9.56 -0.71
CA ILE A 117 23.51 -10.13 0.60
C ILE A 117 22.94 -9.26 1.74
N PRO A 118 23.18 -7.94 1.79
CA PRO A 118 22.56 -7.09 2.80
C PRO A 118 21.03 -7.07 2.71
N LEU A 119 20.47 -7.06 1.50
CA LEU A 119 19.02 -7.07 1.31
C LEU A 119 18.39 -8.36 1.82
N PHE A 120 19.02 -9.52 1.55
CA PHE A 120 18.58 -10.81 2.04
C PHE A 120 18.73 -10.92 3.56
N ALA A 121 19.84 -10.42 4.12
CA ALA A 121 20.03 -10.37 5.57
C ALA A 121 18.95 -9.51 6.25
N ALA A 122 18.60 -8.36 5.67
CA ALA A 122 17.48 -7.54 6.16
C ALA A 122 16.13 -8.25 6.05
N GLY A 123 15.88 -8.95 4.94
CA GLY A 123 14.68 -9.77 4.76
C GLY A 123 14.57 -10.89 5.79
N LEU A 124 15.69 -11.56 6.08
CA LEU A 124 15.76 -12.60 7.12
C LEU A 124 15.59 -11.99 8.52
N ALA A 125 16.18 -10.83 8.79
CA ALA A 125 15.97 -10.13 10.06
C ALA A 125 14.50 -9.79 10.31
N LEU A 126 13.75 -9.42 9.26
CA LEU A 126 12.31 -9.17 9.35
C LEU A 126 11.51 -10.41 9.73
N THR A 127 12.00 -11.63 9.47
CA THR A 127 11.31 -12.87 9.88
C THR A 127 11.33 -13.08 11.40
N PHE A 128 12.23 -12.41 12.12
CA PHE A 128 12.27 -12.44 13.59
C PHE A 128 11.40 -11.35 14.23
N VAL A 129 10.81 -10.45 13.44
CA VAL A 129 9.91 -9.40 13.92
C VAL A 129 8.48 -9.92 13.96
N ASP A 130 7.72 -9.50 14.97
CA ASP A 130 6.29 -9.82 15.08
C ASP A 130 5.53 -9.42 13.80
N PHE A 131 4.72 -10.36 13.29
CA PHE A 131 3.98 -10.16 12.04
C PHE A 131 3.02 -8.96 12.13
N GLY A 132 2.39 -8.74 13.30
CA GLY A 132 1.51 -7.60 13.53
C GLY A 132 2.23 -6.27 13.41
N VAL A 133 3.47 -6.19 13.91
CA VAL A 133 4.32 -4.99 13.73
C VAL A 133 4.65 -4.79 12.26
N VAL A 134 5.15 -5.81 11.56
CA VAL A 134 5.48 -5.72 10.12
C VAL A 134 4.24 -5.31 9.30
N TRP A 135 3.08 -5.86 9.61
CA TRP A 135 1.82 -5.55 8.94
C TRP A 135 1.38 -4.10 9.15
N ARG A 136 1.51 -3.57 10.38
CA ARG A 136 1.25 -2.15 10.66
C ARG A 136 2.17 -1.24 9.86
N TYR A 137 3.48 -1.56 9.84
CA TYR A 137 4.46 -0.82 9.04
C TYR A 137 4.13 -0.82 7.55
N PHE A 138 3.77 -1.98 7.01
CA PHE A 138 3.33 -2.11 5.63
C PHE A 138 2.08 -1.26 5.34
N ALA A 139 1.07 -1.32 6.22
CA ALA A 139 -0.18 -0.60 6.04
C ALA A 139 0.03 0.93 5.98
N TRP A 140 0.74 1.52 6.94
CA TRP A 140 0.92 2.98 6.96
C TRP A 140 1.88 3.46 5.87
N THR A 141 2.91 2.67 5.52
CA THR A 141 3.83 3.00 4.42
C THR A 141 3.07 3.07 3.10
N ASN A 142 2.15 2.13 2.84
CA ASN A 142 1.31 2.13 1.65
C ASN A 142 0.35 3.32 1.61
N GLN A 143 -0.26 3.67 2.74
CA GLN A 143 -1.12 4.86 2.83
C GLN A 143 -0.32 6.13 2.55
N THR A 144 0.88 6.25 3.10
CA THR A 144 1.77 7.41 2.87
C THR A 144 2.20 7.52 1.41
N LEU A 145 2.59 6.40 0.80
CA LEU A 145 2.92 6.36 -0.62
C LEU A 145 1.73 6.78 -1.48
N ALA A 146 0.53 6.27 -1.18
CA ALA A 146 -0.69 6.66 -1.89
C ALA A 146 -0.96 8.17 -1.75
N THR A 147 -0.78 8.75 -0.56
CA THR A 147 -0.90 10.20 -0.33
C THR A 147 0.07 10.99 -1.21
N ILE A 148 1.35 10.60 -1.25
CA ILE A 148 2.37 11.28 -2.08
C ILE A 148 2.01 11.20 -3.57
N VAL A 149 1.59 10.03 -4.04
CA VAL A 149 1.19 9.83 -5.44
C VAL A 149 -0.06 10.66 -5.77
N LEU A 150 -1.05 10.74 -4.89
CA LEU A 150 -2.25 11.57 -5.09
C LEU A 150 -1.89 13.06 -5.19
N TRP A 151 -0.94 13.54 -4.39
CA TRP A 151 -0.42 14.91 -4.51
C TRP A 151 0.35 15.13 -5.81
N MET A 152 1.16 14.16 -6.24
CA MET A 152 1.86 14.20 -7.53
C MET A 152 0.87 14.25 -8.70
N VAL A 153 -0.17 13.41 -8.70
CA VAL A 153 -1.24 13.41 -9.71
C VAL A 153 -2.00 14.73 -9.69
N THR A 154 -2.27 15.29 -8.51
CA THR A 154 -2.92 16.60 -8.37
C THR A 154 -2.07 17.71 -9.00
N ALA A 155 -0.77 17.74 -8.72
CA ALA A 155 0.15 18.69 -9.32
C ALA A 155 0.22 18.54 -10.86
N TYR A 156 0.19 17.31 -11.37
CA TYR A 156 0.14 17.03 -12.80
C TYR A 156 -1.17 17.53 -13.43
N LEU A 157 -2.33 17.22 -12.84
CA LEU A 157 -3.64 17.68 -13.36
C LEU A 157 -3.79 19.20 -13.33
N ILE A 158 -3.21 19.88 -12.35
CA ILE A 158 -3.15 21.34 -12.29
C ILE A 158 -2.34 21.90 -13.47
N GLN A 159 -1.18 21.32 -13.76
CA GLN A 159 -0.33 21.74 -14.89
C GLN A 159 -1.02 21.52 -16.24
N GLU A 160 -1.68 20.37 -16.40
CA GLU A 160 -2.45 20.02 -17.60
C GLU A 160 -3.80 20.74 -17.71
N LYS A 161 -4.15 21.61 -16.74
CA LYS A 161 -5.43 22.35 -16.69
C LYS A 161 -6.67 21.44 -16.73
N LYS A 162 -6.55 20.22 -16.21
CA LYS A 162 -7.63 19.23 -16.12
C LYS A 162 -8.34 19.32 -14.76
N LEU A 163 -9.38 18.52 -14.58
CA LEU A 163 -10.16 18.46 -13.34
C LEU A 163 -9.33 17.87 -12.18
N PHE A 164 -8.53 18.72 -11.52
CA PHE A 164 -7.64 18.33 -10.41
C PHE A 164 -8.38 17.97 -9.12
N TRP A 165 -9.65 18.38 -8.98
CA TRP A 165 -10.49 18.07 -7.82
C TRP A 165 -10.63 16.56 -7.55
N VAL A 166 -10.62 15.75 -8.62
CA VAL A 166 -10.74 14.29 -8.53
C VAL A 166 -9.61 13.66 -7.72
N SER A 167 -8.39 14.21 -7.80
CA SER A 167 -7.24 13.72 -7.01
C SER A 167 -6.99 14.55 -5.76
N LEU A 168 -7.33 15.85 -5.76
CA LEU A 168 -7.10 16.75 -4.63
C LEU A 168 -7.92 16.36 -3.41
N VAL A 169 -9.21 16.03 -3.57
CA VAL A 169 -10.08 15.65 -2.44
C VAL A 169 -9.55 14.39 -1.74
N PRO A 170 -9.28 13.28 -2.47
CA PRO A 170 -8.63 12.12 -1.86
C PRO A 170 -7.24 12.43 -1.27
N ALA A 171 -6.43 13.28 -1.91
CA ALA A 171 -5.09 13.63 -1.42
C ALA A 171 -5.15 14.30 -0.04
N VAL A 172 -6.04 15.27 0.13
CA VAL A 172 -6.23 16.01 1.39
C VAL A 172 -6.76 15.08 2.48
N PHE A 173 -7.76 14.25 2.16
CA PHE A 173 -8.29 13.27 3.10
C PHE A 173 -7.21 12.28 3.55
N MET A 174 -6.48 11.68 2.61
CA MET A 174 -5.40 10.74 2.91
C MET A 174 -4.26 11.39 3.71
N THR A 175 -4.02 12.69 3.49
CA THR A 175 -3.05 13.45 4.30
C THR A 175 -3.50 13.58 5.75
N ALA A 176 -4.79 13.87 5.99
CA ALA A 176 -5.33 13.93 7.34
C ALA A 176 -5.20 12.57 8.04
N VAL A 177 -5.60 11.49 7.36
CA VAL A 177 -5.56 10.12 7.90
C VAL A 177 -4.12 9.66 8.19
N ALA A 178 -3.20 9.81 7.24
CA ALA A 178 -1.81 9.39 7.42
C ALA A 178 -1.11 10.19 8.53
N THR A 179 -1.34 11.51 8.59
CA THR A 179 -0.76 12.36 9.63
C THR A 179 -1.34 12.00 11.01
N ALA A 180 -2.67 11.83 11.11
CA ALA A 180 -3.31 11.42 12.35
C ALA A 180 -2.81 10.05 12.82
N TYR A 181 -2.66 9.08 11.91
CA TYR A 181 -2.15 7.75 12.24
C TYR A 181 -0.74 7.82 12.85
N ILE A 182 0.19 8.52 12.19
CA ILE A 182 1.58 8.65 12.68
C ILE A 182 1.64 9.33 14.05
N LEU A 183 0.73 10.27 14.32
CA LEU A 183 0.67 10.98 15.60
C LEU A 183 0.04 10.14 16.71
N VAL A 184 -1.00 9.34 16.42
CA VAL A 184 -1.68 8.47 17.40
C VAL A 184 -0.89 7.20 17.70
N ALA A 185 -0.29 6.60 16.67
CA ALA A 185 0.24 5.25 16.75
C ALA A 185 1.34 5.16 17.83
N PRO A 186 1.36 4.08 18.65
CA PRO A 186 2.40 3.86 19.66
C PRO A 186 3.81 3.77 19.05
N GLU A 187 3.92 3.23 17.83
CA GLU A 187 5.17 3.20 17.06
C GLU A 187 5.57 4.56 16.47
N GLY A 188 4.67 5.55 16.47
CA GLY A 188 4.89 6.90 15.99
C GLY A 188 5.19 7.86 17.15
N PHE A 189 4.30 8.82 17.38
CA PHE A 189 4.46 9.81 18.46
C PHE A 189 3.62 9.52 19.71
N GLY A 190 2.71 8.54 19.67
CA GLY A 190 1.89 8.15 20.83
C GLY A 190 1.08 9.30 21.45
N LEU A 191 0.68 10.29 20.66
CA LEU A 191 -0.04 11.47 21.16
C LEU A 191 -1.51 11.15 21.45
N PRO A 192 -2.14 11.91 22.37
CA PRO A 192 -3.58 11.82 22.59
C PRO A 192 -4.36 12.01 21.28
N VAL A 193 -5.40 11.18 21.09
CA VAL A 193 -6.23 11.14 19.87
C VAL A 193 -6.72 12.53 19.47
N THR A 194 -7.16 13.34 20.43
CA THR A 194 -7.64 14.70 20.20
C THR A 194 -6.57 15.60 19.55
N ILE A 195 -5.32 15.53 20.03
CA ILE A 195 -4.20 16.33 19.51
C ILE A 195 -3.79 15.82 18.13
N ALA A 196 -3.71 14.50 17.96
CA ALA A 196 -3.32 13.90 16.69
C ALA A 196 -4.34 14.17 15.57
N TYR A 197 -5.64 14.10 15.86
CA TYR A 197 -6.69 14.34 14.86
C TYR A 197 -6.78 15.80 14.48
N THR A 198 -6.67 16.70 15.46
CA THR A 198 -6.63 18.15 15.20
C THR A 198 -5.40 18.53 14.38
N ALA A 199 -4.22 18.02 14.72
CA ALA A 199 -3.01 18.25 13.94
C ALA A 199 -3.12 17.68 12.51
N GLY A 200 -3.66 16.46 12.34
CA GLY A 200 -3.87 15.86 11.03
C GLY A 200 -4.81 16.68 10.14
N LEU A 201 -5.92 17.17 10.71
CA LEU A 201 -6.84 18.07 10.00
C LEU A 201 -6.18 19.41 9.65
N LEU A 202 -5.40 20.00 10.57
CA LEU A 202 -4.69 21.26 10.31
C LEU A 202 -3.69 21.11 9.17
N VAL A 203 -2.88 20.05 9.15
CA VAL A 203 -1.92 19.79 8.07
C VAL A 203 -2.63 19.63 6.73
N ALA A 204 -3.73 18.88 6.69
CA ALA A 204 -4.52 18.69 5.48
C ALA A 204 -5.12 20.02 4.97
N LEU A 205 -5.66 20.85 5.87
CA LEU A 205 -6.20 22.17 5.54
C LEU A 205 -5.11 23.13 5.04
N LEU A 206 -3.94 23.16 5.68
CA LEU A 206 -2.82 23.99 5.26
C LEU A 206 -2.36 23.64 3.85
N LEU A 207 -2.24 22.35 3.52
CA LEU A 207 -1.86 21.90 2.18
C LEU A 207 -2.95 22.17 1.15
N LEU A 208 -4.23 22.04 1.51
CA LEU A 208 -5.34 22.44 0.65
C LEU A 208 -5.30 23.94 0.34
N ILE A 209 -5.17 24.79 1.36
CA ILE A 209 -5.09 26.25 1.18
C ILE A 209 -3.86 26.60 0.32
N PHE A 210 -2.69 26.04 0.63
CA PHE A 210 -1.47 26.27 -0.13
C PHE A 210 -1.64 25.93 -1.62
N THR A 211 -2.25 24.78 -1.92
CA THR A 211 -2.47 24.36 -3.30
C THR A 211 -3.49 25.23 -4.03
N LEU A 212 -4.58 25.64 -3.37
CA LEU A 212 -5.55 26.57 -3.95
C LEU A 212 -4.92 27.95 -4.23
N LEU A 213 -4.11 28.48 -3.32
CA LEU A 213 -3.37 29.74 -3.52
C LEU A 213 -2.41 29.64 -4.72
N LYS A 214 -1.67 28.53 -4.85
CA LYS A 214 -0.79 28.28 -6.00
C LYS A 214 -1.56 28.18 -7.33
N VAL A 215 -2.72 27.53 -7.32
CA VAL A 215 -3.60 27.47 -8.50
C VAL A 215 -4.09 28.87 -8.88
N TYR A 216 -4.50 29.66 -7.90
CA TYR A 216 -4.95 31.05 -8.13
C TYR A 216 -3.84 31.94 -8.69
N GLN A 217 -2.63 31.89 -8.11
CA GLN A 217 -1.47 32.63 -8.60
C GLN A 217 -1.08 32.24 -10.04
N THR A 218 -1.15 30.94 -10.36
CA THR A 218 -0.88 30.45 -11.72
C THR A 218 -1.90 30.97 -12.72
N LYS A 219 -3.19 31.04 -12.34
CA LYS A 219 -4.24 31.63 -13.18
C LYS A 219 -4.06 33.15 -13.38
N GLN A 220 -3.72 33.90 -12.33
CA GLN A 220 -3.45 35.35 -12.43
C GLN A 220 -2.23 35.69 -13.31
N LYS A 221 -1.16 34.88 -13.25
CA LYS A 221 0.01 35.08 -14.14
C LYS A 221 -0.34 34.85 -15.62
N GLN A 222 -1.34 34.01 -15.91
CA GLN A 222 -1.75 33.69 -17.28
C GLN A 222 -2.83 34.65 -17.82
N ASN A 223 -3.51 35.41 -16.95
CA ASN A 223 -4.54 36.36 -17.37
C ASN A 223 -4.40 37.70 -16.59
N PRO A 224 -3.58 38.65 -17.07
CA PRO A 224 -3.25 39.88 -16.33
C PRO A 224 -4.45 40.81 -16.07
N ALA A 225 -5.59 40.61 -16.74
CA ALA A 225 -6.84 41.33 -16.46
C ALA A 225 -7.41 41.04 -15.05
N LEU A 226 -7.07 39.90 -14.43
CA LEU A 226 -7.47 39.55 -13.05
C LEU A 226 -6.64 40.26 -11.96
N LYS A 227 -5.61 41.04 -12.33
CA LYS A 227 -4.84 41.87 -11.39
C LYS A 227 -5.43 43.26 -11.18
N ALA A 228 -6.42 43.66 -11.98
CA ALA A 228 -6.94 45.02 -12.02
C ALA A 228 -8.28 45.22 -11.27
N VAL A 229 -8.72 44.23 -10.49
CA VAL A 229 -9.87 44.29 -9.58
C VAL A 229 -9.40 43.87 -8.20
#